data_AF-A0A7S2A206-F1
#
_entry.id   AF-A0A7S2A206-F1
#
_cell.length_a   1.000
_cell.length_b   1.000
_cell.length_c   1.000
_cell.angle_alpha   90.00
_cell.angle_beta   90.00
_cell.angle_gamma   90.00
#
_symmetry.space_group_name_H-M   'P 1'
#
loop_
_entity.id
_entity.type
_entity.pdbx_description
1 polymer ?
#
loop_
_entity_poly.entity_id
_entity_poly.type
_entity_poly.pdbx_seq_one_letter_code
_entity_poly.pdbx_strand_id
1 'polypeptide(L)'
;GGVEVELTGRTCPWNTLALWSVPKIALTGFPLVADGLHPLPDGSDGPGGVEERSAVAILQRTLGAENARVEMVRVPGVKWEVEWEDEGRREWHRAKMESKERRAERHGELLGLGGKVWHC
;
A
#
# COMPACT_ATOMS: atom_id res chain seq x y z
N GLY A 1 -22.09 4.87 -1.88
CA GLY A 1 -21.26 5.57 -0.89
C GLY A 1 -20.52 4.51 -0.11
N GLY A 2 -19.20 4.43 -0.30
CA GLY A 2 -18.35 3.50 0.44
C GLY A 2 -18.06 4.00 1.86
N VAL A 3 -17.48 3.15 2.69
CA VAL A 3 -17.00 3.53 4.03
C VAL A 3 -15.57 4.03 3.85
N GLU A 4 -15.26 5.23 4.32
CA GLU A 4 -13.88 5.70 4.33
C GLU A 4 -13.05 4.88 5.32
N VAL A 5 -11.97 4.28 4.80
CA VAL A 5 -11.03 3.44 5.53
C VAL A 5 -9.62 3.98 5.30
N GLU A 6 -8.81 4.02 6.36
CA GLU A 6 -7.42 4.42 6.26
C GLU A 6 -6.66 3.42 5.38
N LEU A 7 -5.90 3.93 4.41
CA LEU A 7 -5.05 3.17 3.50
C LEU A 7 -3.70 2.87 4.17
N THR A 8 -3.66 1.75 4.86
CA THR A 8 -2.50 1.23 5.58
C THR A 8 -1.76 0.18 4.76
N GLY A 9 -0.72 -0.43 5.31
CA GLY A 9 -0.06 -1.57 4.68
C GLY A 9 -0.98 -2.78 4.48
N ARG A 10 -2.09 -2.88 5.25
CA ARG A 10 -3.06 -4.00 5.23
C ARG A 10 -4.32 -3.76 4.42
N THR A 11 -4.74 -2.50 4.32
CA THR A 11 -5.99 -2.13 3.61
C THR A 11 -5.73 -1.65 2.19
N CYS A 12 -4.47 -1.37 1.83
CA CYS A 12 -4.08 -1.07 0.47
C CYS A 12 -4.17 -2.32 -0.43
N PRO A 13 -4.80 -2.23 -1.62
CA PRO A 13 -4.83 -3.34 -2.56
C PRO A 13 -3.42 -3.63 -3.09
N TRP A 14 -3.01 -4.90 -3.06
CA TRP A 14 -1.71 -5.33 -3.56
C TRP A 14 -1.84 -5.92 -4.96
N ASN A 15 -1.07 -5.38 -5.90
CA ASN A 15 -0.66 -5.92 -7.19
C ASN A 15 -1.79 -6.43 -8.10
N THR A 16 -2.34 -7.61 -7.83
CA THR A 16 -2.92 -8.46 -8.90
C THR A 16 -4.30 -7.99 -9.34
N LEU A 17 -5.01 -7.26 -8.47
CA LEU A 17 -6.35 -6.74 -8.74
C LEU A 17 -6.42 -5.20 -8.65
N ALA A 18 -5.26 -4.54 -8.60
CA ALA A 18 -5.21 -3.08 -8.56
C ALA A 18 -5.35 -2.51 -9.98
N LEU A 19 -6.32 -1.61 -10.17
CA LEU A 19 -6.52 -0.87 -11.40
C LEU A 19 -6.13 0.58 -11.22
N TRP A 20 -5.38 1.12 -12.18
CA TRP A 20 -4.81 2.46 -12.11
C TRP A 20 -5.35 3.35 -13.22
N SER A 21 -5.66 4.59 -12.86
CA SER A 21 -5.86 5.64 -13.86
C SER A 21 -4.51 6.01 -14.47
N VAL A 22 -4.29 5.63 -15.74
CA VAL A 22 -3.04 5.91 -16.46
C VAL A 22 -2.65 7.39 -16.41
N PRO A 23 -3.57 8.36 -16.65
CA PRO A 23 -3.22 9.78 -16.57
C PRO A 23 -2.74 10.21 -15.17
N LYS A 24 -3.28 9.62 -14.09
CA LYS A 24 -2.88 9.98 -12.72
C LYS A 24 -1.53 9.35 -12.38
N ILE A 25 -1.38 8.04 -12.61
CA ILE A 25 -0.13 7.34 -12.25
C ILE A 25 1.06 7.84 -13.10
N ALA A 26 0.84 8.37 -14.30
CA ALA A 26 1.89 9.00 -15.09
C ALA A 26 2.55 10.23 -14.41
N LEU A 27 1.90 10.84 -13.43
CA LEU A 27 2.45 11.99 -12.70
C LEU A 27 3.52 11.60 -11.68
N THR A 28 3.50 10.35 -11.21
CA THR A 28 4.35 9.89 -10.09
C THR A 28 5.13 8.63 -10.42
N GLY A 29 4.56 7.74 -11.22
CA GLY A 29 4.95 6.32 -11.25
C GLY A 29 4.78 5.66 -9.88
N PHE A 30 5.44 4.52 -9.71
CA PHE A 30 5.70 3.95 -8.40
C PHE A 30 7.04 4.48 -7.87
N PRO A 31 7.09 5.05 -6.66
CA PRO A 31 8.30 5.67 -6.16
C PRO A 31 9.34 4.62 -5.77
N LEU A 32 10.61 4.84 -6.10
CA LEU A 32 11.72 3.89 -5.86
C LEU A 32 11.91 3.51 -4.38
N VAL A 33 11.46 4.35 -3.45
CA VAL A 33 11.42 3.98 -2.02
C VAL A 33 10.63 2.70 -1.79
N ALA A 34 9.58 2.48 -2.59
CA ALA A 34 8.71 1.34 -2.47
C ALA A 34 9.25 0.05 -3.09
N ASP A 35 10.25 0.16 -3.95
CA ASP A 35 11.08 -0.94 -4.42
C ASP A 35 12.20 -1.31 -3.41
N GLY A 36 12.33 -0.54 -2.32
CA GLY A 36 13.38 -0.76 -1.32
C GLY A 36 14.74 -0.16 -1.69
N LEU A 37 14.84 0.63 -2.76
CA LEU A 37 16.12 1.17 -3.26
C LEU A 37 16.67 2.36 -2.43
N HIS A 38 16.18 2.54 -1.22
CA HIS A 38 16.67 3.55 -0.28
C HIS A 38 17.70 2.90 0.66
N PRO A 39 18.84 3.54 0.92
CA PRO A 39 19.88 2.93 1.74
C PRO A 39 19.49 2.91 3.22
N LEU A 40 19.80 1.80 3.88
CA LEU A 40 19.81 1.68 5.34
C LEU A 40 21.16 2.15 5.91
N PRO A 41 21.27 2.39 7.23
CA PRO A 41 22.52 2.89 7.84
C PRO A 41 23.74 1.99 7.63
N ASP A 42 23.53 0.69 7.41
CA ASP A 42 24.58 -0.29 7.12
C ASP A 42 24.94 -0.38 5.62
N GLY A 43 24.32 0.44 4.78
CA GLY A 43 24.53 0.46 3.33
C GLY A 43 23.73 -0.59 2.56
N SER A 44 22.89 -1.39 3.22
CA SER A 44 21.98 -2.33 2.55
C SER A 44 20.72 -1.64 2.02
N ASP A 45 20.00 -2.32 1.12
CA ASP A 45 18.72 -1.83 0.61
C ASP A 45 17.62 -1.90 1.67
N GLY A 46 16.75 -0.89 1.66
CA GLY A 46 15.59 -0.81 2.52
C GLY A 46 14.47 -1.77 2.13
N PRO A 47 13.45 -1.93 2.99
CA PRO A 47 12.37 -2.87 2.73
C PRO A 47 11.35 -2.28 1.75
N GLY A 48 11.04 -2.98 0.66
CA GLY A 48 10.00 -2.61 -0.33
C GLY A 48 8.71 -3.45 -0.28
N GLY A 49 7.83 -3.34 -1.27
CA GLY A 49 6.65 -4.20 -1.44
C GLY A 49 5.32 -3.66 -0.89
N VAL A 50 5.18 -2.32 -0.87
CA VAL A 50 3.91 -1.59 -0.63
C VAL A 50 3.82 -0.39 -1.59
N GLU A 51 4.09 -0.66 -2.85
CA GLU A 51 4.20 0.27 -3.98
C GLU A 51 2.93 1.09 -4.14
N GLU A 52 1.78 0.43 -4.06
CA GLU A 52 0.47 1.06 -4.25
C GLU A 52 0.19 2.10 -3.16
N ARG A 53 0.52 1.79 -1.90
CA ARG A 53 0.30 2.71 -0.78
C ARG A 53 1.11 3.99 -0.99
N SER A 54 2.38 3.85 -1.35
CA SER A 54 3.26 5.01 -1.58
C SER A 54 2.83 5.85 -2.78
N ALA A 55 2.45 5.20 -3.90
CA ALA A 55 1.95 5.91 -5.07
C ALA A 55 0.65 6.69 -4.78
N VAL A 56 -0.31 6.06 -4.10
CA VAL A 56 -1.56 6.74 -3.69
C VAL A 56 -1.28 7.91 -2.76
N ALA A 57 -0.40 7.74 -1.77
CA ALA A 57 -0.08 8.80 -0.83
C ALA A 57 0.47 10.05 -1.55
N ILE A 58 1.37 9.86 -2.53
CA ILE A 58 1.89 10.96 -3.36
C ILE A 58 0.75 11.59 -4.16
N LEU A 59 -0.05 10.78 -4.86
CA LEU A 59 -1.15 11.29 -5.69
C LEU A 59 -2.19 12.08 -4.89
N GLN A 60 -2.60 11.60 -3.70
CA GLN A 60 -3.52 12.32 -2.83
C GLN A 60 -2.91 13.61 -2.28
N ARG A 61 -1.61 13.62 -1.99
CA ARG A 61 -0.91 14.85 -1.57
C ARG A 61 -0.81 15.87 -2.70
N THR A 62 -0.60 15.42 -3.93
CA THR A 62 -0.40 16.28 -5.11
C THR A 62 -1.71 16.80 -5.69
N LEU A 63 -2.74 15.95 -5.78
CA LEU A 63 -3.99 16.27 -6.47
C LEU A 63 -5.17 16.55 -5.51
N GLY A 64 -5.03 16.22 -4.23
CA GLY A 64 -6.16 16.15 -3.29
C GLY A 64 -6.84 14.79 -3.33
N ALA A 65 -7.33 14.32 -2.18
CA ALA A 65 -7.99 13.02 -2.04
C ALA A 65 -9.26 12.90 -2.90
N GLU A 66 -9.94 14.02 -3.14
CA GLU A 66 -11.13 14.11 -3.99
C GLU A 66 -10.83 13.84 -5.47
N ASN A 67 -9.61 14.14 -5.92
CA ASN A 67 -9.17 13.95 -7.30
C ASN A 67 -8.33 12.66 -7.47
N ALA A 68 -7.70 12.18 -6.42
CA ALA A 68 -6.93 10.92 -6.38
C ALA A 68 -7.63 9.84 -5.53
N ARG A 69 -8.91 9.60 -5.83
CA ARG A 69 -9.73 8.59 -5.14
C ARG A 69 -9.20 7.18 -5.34
N VAL A 70 -9.31 6.39 -4.29
CA VAL A 70 -9.08 4.94 -4.28
C VAL A 70 -10.35 4.27 -3.79
N GLU A 71 -10.80 3.26 -4.52
CA GLU A 71 -12.03 2.54 -4.23
C GLU A 71 -11.74 1.05 -4.16
N MET A 72 -12.18 0.40 -3.08
CA MET A 72 -12.09 -1.04 -2.90
C MET A 72 -13.41 -1.69 -3.32
N VAL A 73 -13.39 -2.35 -4.48
CA VAL A 73 -14.59 -2.96 -5.05
C VAL A 73 -14.64 -4.45 -4.70
N ARG A 74 -15.77 -4.89 -4.15
CA ARG A 74 -16.05 -6.31 -3.94
C ARG A 74 -16.50 -6.95 -5.25
N VAL A 75 -15.71 -7.88 -5.76
CA VAL A 75 -16.07 -8.65 -6.97
C VAL A 75 -16.82 -9.92 -6.57
N PRO A 76 -18.05 -10.16 -7.06
CA PRO A 76 -18.79 -11.39 -6.77
C PRO A 76 -17.98 -12.64 -7.18
N GLY A 77 -17.98 -13.66 -6.31
CA GLY A 77 -17.25 -14.91 -6.55
C GLY A 77 -15.76 -14.87 -6.22
N VAL A 78 -15.20 -13.70 -5.91
CA VAL A 78 -13.80 -13.58 -5.45
C VAL A 78 -13.78 -13.54 -3.92
N LYS A 79 -13.03 -14.48 -3.33
CA LYS A 79 -12.80 -14.56 -1.88
C LYS A 79 -11.30 -14.55 -1.60
N TRP A 80 -10.91 -13.77 -0.60
CA TRP A 80 -9.56 -13.75 -0.09
C TRP A 80 -9.44 -14.86 0.97
N GLU A 81 -8.81 -15.97 0.60
CA GLU A 81 -8.69 -17.15 1.47
C GLU A 81 -7.57 -16.94 2.51
N VAL A 82 -7.96 -16.73 3.77
CA VAL A 82 -7.06 -16.51 4.92
C VAL A 82 -7.25 -17.51 6.07
N GLU A 83 -8.16 -18.47 5.90
CA GLU A 83 -8.37 -19.52 6.88
C GLU A 83 -7.51 -20.71 6.52
N TRP A 84 -6.61 -21.10 7.43
CA TRP A 84 -5.70 -22.23 7.25
C TRP A 84 -5.63 -23.06 8.52
N GLU A 85 -5.67 -24.38 8.36
CA GLU A 85 -5.47 -25.33 9.46
C GLU A 85 -4.02 -25.28 9.99
N ASP A 86 -3.06 -25.11 9.08
CA ASP A 86 -1.63 -25.05 9.40
C ASP A 86 -1.28 -23.82 10.26
N GLU A 87 -0.72 -24.05 11.44
CA GLU A 87 -0.34 -23.01 12.39
C GLU A 87 0.83 -22.16 11.89
N GLY A 88 1.86 -22.81 11.30
CA GLY A 88 3.02 -22.11 10.76
C GLY A 88 2.65 -21.12 9.66
N ARG A 89 1.70 -21.47 8.79
CA ARG A 89 1.17 -20.58 7.76
C ARG A 89 0.41 -19.39 8.34
N ARG A 90 -0.37 -19.59 9.41
CA ARG A 90 -1.07 -18.49 10.10
C ARG A 90 -0.09 -17.52 10.75
N GLU A 91 0.95 -18.02 11.40
CA GLU A 91 2.00 -17.19 12.00
C GLU A 91 2.80 -16.43 10.94
N TRP A 92 3.21 -17.12 9.87
CA TRP A 92 3.91 -16.49 8.76
C TRP A 92 3.05 -15.40 8.12
N HIS A 93 1.76 -15.65 7.90
CA HIS A 93 0.83 -14.66 7.38
C HIS A 93 0.75 -13.43 8.29
N ARG A 94 0.59 -13.63 9.61
CA ARG A 94 0.57 -12.54 10.59
C ARG A 94 1.84 -11.70 10.50
N ALA A 95 3.02 -12.34 10.55
CA ALA A 95 4.31 -11.66 10.45
C ALA A 95 4.46 -10.89 9.13
N LYS A 96 4.00 -11.46 8.01
CA LYS A 96 3.97 -10.80 6.70
C LYS A 96 3.08 -9.56 6.72
N MET A 97 1.87 -9.66 7.28
CA MET A 97 0.93 -8.54 7.37
C MET A 97 1.44 -7.41 8.28
N GLU A 98 2.09 -7.74 9.40
CA GLU A 98 2.78 -6.75 10.24
C GLU A 98 3.95 -6.08 9.52
N SER A 99 4.72 -6.85 8.74
CA SER A 99 5.84 -6.28 7.97
C SER A 99 5.37 -5.24 6.95
N LYS A 100 4.18 -5.41 6.36
CA LYS A 100 3.61 -4.44 5.42
C LYS A 100 3.27 -3.11 6.08
N GLU A 101 2.73 -3.14 7.31
CA GLU A 101 2.42 -1.92 8.06
C GLU A 101 3.69 -1.11 8.35
N ARG A 102 4.72 -1.78 8.88
CA ARG A 102 6.01 -1.14 9.17
C ARG A 102 6.64 -0.52 7.92
N ARG A 103 6.53 -1.18 6.77
CA ARG A 103 7.03 -0.66 5.49
C ARG A 103 6.23 0.55 5.01
N ALA A 104 4.91 0.49 5.09
CA ALA A 104 4.05 1.60 4.68
C ALA A 104 4.32 2.86 5.50
N GLU A 105 4.49 2.71 6.82
CA GLU A 105 4.88 3.79 7.72
C GLU A 105 6.25 4.36 7.33
N ARG A 106 7.27 3.50 7.20
CA ARG A 106 8.63 3.89 6.81
C ARG A 106 8.67 4.65 5.48
N HIS A 107 7.92 4.19 4.48
CA HIS A 107 7.85 4.91 3.20
C HIS A 107 7.20 6.28 3.36
N GLY A 108 6.17 6.38 4.21
CA GLY A 108 5.54 7.66 4.56
C GLY A 108 6.54 8.64 5.17
N GLU A 109 7.34 8.19 6.13
CA GLU A 109 8.40 8.99 6.75
C GLU A 109 9.42 9.49 5.70
N LEU A 110 9.96 8.57 4.90
CA LEU A 110 10.98 8.88 3.90
C LEU A 110 10.50 9.84 2.80
N LEU A 111 9.23 9.73 2.42
CA LEU A 111 8.61 10.62 1.43
C LEU A 111 8.12 11.94 2.03
N GLY A 112 8.21 12.14 3.36
CA GLY A 112 7.63 13.30 4.03
C GLY A 112 6.11 13.35 3.95
N LEU A 113 5.45 12.20 3.79
CA LEU A 113 4.00 12.04 3.65
C LEU A 113 3.37 11.63 4.99
N GLY A 114 3.49 12.52 5.98
CA GLY A 114 2.81 12.36 7.26
C GLY A 114 1.28 12.49 7.12
N GLY A 115 0.55 11.93 8.08
CA GLY A 115 -0.92 11.93 8.10
C GLY A 115 -1.54 10.68 7.49
N LYS A 116 -2.88 10.67 7.42
CA LYS A 116 -3.66 9.53 6.96
C LYS A 116 -3.93 9.61 5.46
N VAL A 117 -3.85 8.47 4.80
CA VAL A 117 -4.26 8.27 3.41
C VAL A 117 -5.58 7.50 3.45
N TRP A 118 -6.52 7.76 2.54
CA TRP A 118 -7.86 7.19 2.63
C TRP A 118 -8.28 6.47 1.35
N HIS A 119 -9.12 5.44 1.50
CA HIS A 119 -9.85 4.82 0.41
C HIS A 119 -11.31 4.57 0.83
N CYS A 120 -12.18 4.38 -0.16
CA CYS A 120 -13.60 4.08 0.01
C CYS A 120 -13.96 2.64 -0.34
#